data_AF-A0ABD8B415-F1
#
_entry.id   AF-A0ABD8B415-F1
#
_cell.length_a   1.000
_cell.length_b   1.000
_cell.length_c   1.000
_cell.angle_alpha   90.00
_cell.angle_beta   90.00
_cell.angle_gamma   90.00
#
_symmetry.space_group_name_H-M   'P 1'
#
loop_
_entity.id
_entity.type
_entity.pdbx_description
1 polymer ?
#
loop_
_entity_poly.entity_id
_entity_poly.type
_entity_poly.pdbx_seq_one_letter_code
_entity_poly.pdbx_strand_id
1 'polypeptide(L)'
;MSGSHLGHATVSVLSLIEDHLESGTSITVSSLGGVRAIESEADIVARAPYLDVFACLASEAELQDTEVLDALLLRGFAETDNACSFRDAANTVISSSSLRERISARLTKALELRVENRSEPMQNLLAAYALEALFRLALTGVISKFSPLRIMASLDSDPDGIFAAHAAKLTGAAFHVWRDGELLATLDRLRNTTEAEGEASFELGLAHLSLALDAESIDKVLLELETAYTLLKRAQHTDDDRADATAYCFAIDLVRGFWREASELELRPSLQGLTKAVSDRARQLNRYQLPDWLETRSDRDIQWARLVIATQRAASDLQKPSWLKAWSVMEQLLIVYDADSSFQTQGGLGRLLQPNRSQFC
;
A
#
# COMPACT_ATOMS: atom_id res chain seq x y z
N MET A 1 -38.46 -57.58 1.79
CA MET A 1 -38.63 -56.11 1.84
C MET A 1 -37.62 -55.56 2.83
N SER A 2 -36.42 -55.21 2.34
CA SER A 2 -35.46 -54.40 3.08
C SER A 2 -34.84 -53.47 2.04
N GLY A 3 -35.41 -52.28 1.94
CA GLY A 3 -34.86 -51.19 1.13
C GLY A 3 -33.65 -50.62 1.87
N SER A 4 -32.47 -50.93 1.37
CA SER A 4 -31.25 -50.20 1.69
C SER A 4 -31.36 -48.80 1.09
N HIS A 5 -31.74 -47.82 1.92
CA HIS A 5 -31.47 -46.42 1.65
C HIS A 5 -29.95 -46.21 1.65
N LEU A 6 -29.32 -46.36 0.48
CA LEU A 6 -28.03 -45.75 0.22
C LEU A 6 -28.28 -44.25 0.13
N GLY A 7 -28.06 -43.54 1.25
CA GLY A 7 -27.90 -42.10 1.20
C GLY A 7 -26.70 -41.81 0.32
N HIS A 8 -26.93 -41.22 -0.86
CA HIS A 8 -25.87 -40.53 -1.57
C HIS A 8 -25.34 -39.46 -0.60
N ALA A 9 -24.13 -39.64 -0.09
CA ALA A 9 -23.42 -38.57 0.58
C ALA A 9 -23.23 -37.48 -0.48
N THR A 10 -24.02 -36.42 -0.39
CA THR A 10 -23.86 -35.23 -1.22
C THR A 10 -22.46 -34.72 -0.96
N VAL A 11 -21.60 -34.74 -1.98
CA VAL A 11 -20.25 -34.18 -1.88
C VAL A 11 -20.38 -32.69 -1.61
N SER A 12 -19.71 -32.19 -0.58
CA SER A 12 -19.85 -30.78 -0.19
C SER A 12 -19.09 -29.88 -1.15
N VAL A 13 -19.49 -28.60 -1.20
CA VAL A 13 -18.81 -27.61 -2.05
C VAL A 13 -17.36 -27.44 -1.62
N LEU A 14 -17.09 -27.49 -0.31
CA LEU A 14 -15.72 -27.37 0.22
C LEU A 14 -14.83 -28.54 -0.20
N SER A 15 -15.31 -29.79 -0.13
CA SER A 15 -14.49 -30.93 -0.57
C SER A 15 -14.19 -30.86 -2.06
N LEU A 16 -15.13 -30.36 -2.88
CA LEU A 16 -14.86 -30.15 -4.30
C LEU A 16 -13.80 -29.07 -4.52
N ILE A 17 -13.79 -28.00 -3.75
CA ILE A 17 -12.73 -26.97 -3.83
C ILE A 17 -11.37 -27.57 -3.47
N GLU A 18 -11.28 -28.31 -2.36
CA GLU A 18 -10.06 -28.99 -1.92
C GLU A 18 -9.53 -29.94 -3.01
N ASP A 19 -10.39 -30.79 -3.58
CA ASP A 19 -10.02 -31.70 -4.67
C ASP A 19 -9.47 -30.97 -5.91
N HIS A 20 -10.05 -29.83 -6.27
CA HIS A 20 -9.58 -29.03 -7.41
C HIS A 20 -8.23 -28.37 -7.14
N LEU A 21 -8.04 -27.84 -5.93
CA LEU A 21 -6.78 -27.21 -5.52
C LEU A 21 -5.64 -28.25 -5.46
N GLU A 22 -5.91 -29.45 -4.94
CA GLU A 22 -4.93 -30.55 -4.91
C GLU A 22 -4.57 -31.06 -6.31
N SER A 23 -5.56 -31.13 -7.20
CA SER A 23 -5.36 -31.60 -8.58
C SER A 23 -4.86 -30.50 -9.55
N GLY A 24 -4.81 -29.24 -9.12
CA GLY A 24 -4.45 -28.09 -9.95
C GLY A 24 -5.42 -27.87 -11.11
N THR A 25 -6.70 -28.23 -10.94
CA THR A 25 -7.73 -28.10 -11.98
C THR A 25 -8.49 -26.78 -11.84
N SER A 26 -9.07 -26.30 -12.95
CA SER A 26 -9.83 -25.05 -12.96
C SER A 26 -11.15 -25.22 -12.20
N ILE A 27 -11.40 -24.33 -11.24
CA ILE A 27 -12.63 -24.28 -10.45
C ILE A 27 -13.67 -23.45 -11.20
N THR A 28 -14.85 -24.01 -11.43
CA THR A 28 -15.98 -23.34 -12.08
C THR A 28 -17.26 -23.60 -11.29
N VAL A 29 -18.30 -22.78 -11.51
CA VAL A 29 -19.61 -22.98 -10.85
C VAL A 29 -20.16 -24.39 -11.12
N SER A 30 -19.99 -24.90 -12.34
CA SER A 30 -20.45 -26.24 -12.71
C SER A 30 -19.64 -27.36 -12.04
N SER A 31 -18.32 -27.18 -11.88
CA SER A 31 -17.48 -28.18 -11.21
C SER A 31 -17.73 -28.26 -9.70
N LEU A 32 -18.34 -27.23 -9.10
CA LEU A 32 -18.81 -27.20 -7.71
C LEU A 32 -20.26 -27.68 -7.52
N GLY A 33 -20.87 -28.32 -8.53
CA GLY A 33 -22.25 -28.81 -8.46
C GLY A 33 -23.32 -27.75 -8.78
N GLY A 34 -22.91 -26.60 -9.32
CA GLY A 34 -23.80 -25.52 -9.74
C GLY A 34 -24.10 -24.49 -8.65
N VAL A 35 -24.65 -23.34 -9.05
CA VAL A 35 -24.92 -22.21 -8.15
C VAL A 35 -25.83 -22.58 -6.97
N ARG A 36 -26.78 -23.50 -7.17
CA ARG A 36 -27.70 -23.97 -6.12
C ARG A 36 -27.01 -24.77 -5.03
N ALA A 37 -25.98 -25.55 -5.39
CA ALA A 37 -25.19 -26.30 -4.40
C ALA A 37 -24.41 -25.30 -3.51
N ILE A 38 -23.77 -24.32 -4.16
CA ILE A 38 -23.07 -23.22 -3.49
C ILE A 38 -24.03 -22.45 -2.56
N GLU A 39 -25.22 -22.07 -3.05
CA GLU A 39 -26.24 -21.36 -2.26
C GLU A 39 -26.70 -22.17 -1.05
N SER A 40 -26.90 -23.48 -1.22
CA SER A 40 -27.35 -24.37 -0.13
C SER A 40 -26.34 -24.51 1.01
N GLU A 41 -25.06 -24.26 0.73
CA GLU A 41 -23.96 -24.30 1.70
C GLU A 41 -23.40 -22.90 2.04
N ALA A 42 -24.11 -21.82 1.68
CA ALA A 42 -23.60 -20.45 1.76
C ALA A 42 -23.07 -20.04 3.15
N ASP A 43 -23.69 -20.53 4.24
CA ASP A 43 -23.24 -20.26 5.62
C ASP A 43 -21.83 -20.80 5.90
N ILE A 44 -21.56 -22.02 5.43
CA ILE A 44 -20.30 -22.73 5.65
C ILE A 44 -19.25 -22.15 4.70
N VAL A 45 -19.64 -21.97 3.45
CA VAL A 45 -18.79 -21.50 2.38
C VAL A 45 -18.29 -20.07 2.62
N ALA A 46 -19.14 -19.16 3.12
CA ALA A 46 -18.75 -17.78 3.38
C ALA A 46 -17.65 -17.63 4.45
N ARG A 47 -17.52 -18.61 5.36
CA ARG A 47 -16.52 -18.62 6.44
C ARG A 47 -15.28 -19.46 6.10
N ALA A 48 -15.33 -20.19 5.00
CA ALA A 48 -14.25 -21.06 4.58
C ALA A 48 -13.02 -20.23 4.14
N PRO A 49 -11.81 -20.80 4.18
CA PRO A 49 -10.57 -20.11 3.82
C PRO A 49 -10.39 -19.93 2.31
N TYR A 50 -11.47 -19.86 1.52
CA TYR A 50 -11.46 -19.85 0.05
C TYR A 50 -12.20 -18.63 -0.55
N LEU A 51 -12.23 -17.50 0.17
CA LEU A 51 -12.93 -16.30 -0.30
C LEU A 51 -12.40 -15.80 -1.66
N ASP A 52 -11.10 -15.97 -1.90
CA ASP A 52 -10.41 -15.69 -3.16
C ASP A 52 -10.97 -16.50 -4.33
N VAL A 53 -11.25 -17.79 -4.12
CA VAL A 53 -11.91 -18.66 -5.11
C VAL A 53 -13.28 -18.11 -5.47
N PHE A 54 -14.08 -17.69 -4.48
CA PHE A 54 -15.39 -17.09 -4.73
C PHE A 54 -15.31 -15.72 -5.41
N ALA A 55 -14.28 -14.94 -5.15
CA ALA A 55 -14.03 -13.71 -5.89
C ALA A 55 -13.74 -13.99 -7.37
N CYS A 56 -12.95 -15.02 -7.67
CA CYS A 56 -12.69 -15.45 -9.04
C CYS A 56 -13.99 -15.91 -9.73
N LEU A 57 -14.76 -16.78 -9.08
CA LEU A 57 -16.06 -17.25 -9.60
C LEU A 57 -17.04 -16.09 -9.83
N ALA A 58 -17.13 -15.13 -8.91
CA ALA A 58 -17.98 -13.94 -9.08
C ALA A 58 -17.48 -13.04 -10.22
N SER A 59 -16.17 -12.96 -10.45
CA SER A 59 -15.60 -12.16 -11.53
C SER A 59 -15.90 -12.72 -12.92
N GLU A 60 -16.05 -14.05 -13.03
CA GLU A 60 -16.34 -14.80 -14.25
C GLU A 60 -17.81 -15.25 -14.36
N ALA A 61 -18.66 -14.82 -13.42
CA ALA A 61 -20.03 -15.28 -13.29
C ALA A 61 -20.87 -15.00 -14.55
N GLU A 62 -21.68 -15.99 -14.94
CA GLU A 62 -22.76 -15.77 -15.90
C GLU A 62 -23.86 -14.89 -15.27
N LEU A 63 -24.63 -14.18 -16.12
CA LEU A 63 -25.67 -13.25 -15.66
C LEU A 63 -26.68 -13.88 -14.70
N GLN A 64 -27.00 -15.16 -14.89
CA GLN A 64 -27.95 -15.91 -14.08
C GLN A 64 -27.43 -16.27 -12.67
N ASP A 65 -26.10 -16.35 -12.51
CA ASP A 65 -25.45 -16.75 -11.25
C ASP A 65 -24.92 -15.55 -10.45
N THR A 66 -24.86 -14.38 -11.10
CA THR A 66 -24.23 -13.17 -10.57
C THR A 66 -24.81 -12.73 -9.22
N GLU A 67 -26.13 -12.76 -9.05
CA GLU A 67 -26.77 -12.31 -7.80
C GLU A 67 -26.36 -13.16 -6.60
N VAL A 68 -26.35 -14.49 -6.77
CA VAL A 68 -25.99 -15.44 -5.71
C VAL A 68 -24.51 -15.33 -5.38
N LEU A 69 -23.64 -15.29 -6.39
CA LEU A 69 -22.20 -15.21 -6.20
C LEU A 69 -21.76 -13.86 -5.60
N ASP A 70 -22.36 -12.76 -6.04
CA ASP A 70 -22.11 -11.44 -5.47
C ASP A 70 -22.56 -11.39 -3.99
N ALA A 71 -23.72 -11.98 -3.66
CA ALA A 71 -24.21 -12.05 -2.28
C ALA A 71 -23.31 -12.90 -1.38
N LEU A 72 -22.86 -14.06 -1.87
CA LEU A 72 -21.93 -14.94 -1.16
C LEU A 72 -20.58 -14.25 -0.93
N LEU A 73 -20.04 -13.58 -1.95
CA LEU A 73 -18.77 -12.87 -1.85
C LEU A 73 -18.85 -11.74 -0.81
N LEU A 74 -19.91 -10.94 -0.84
CA LEU A 74 -20.14 -9.88 0.15
C LEU A 74 -20.26 -10.43 1.57
N ARG A 75 -20.93 -11.56 1.73
CA ARG A 75 -21.02 -12.26 3.01
C ARG A 75 -19.66 -12.78 3.46
N GLY A 76 -18.86 -13.32 2.55
CA GLY A 76 -17.50 -13.75 2.84
C GLY A 76 -16.61 -12.61 3.33
N PHE A 77 -16.66 -11.43 2.70
CA PHE A 77 -15.99 -10.24 3.21
C PHE A 77 -16.49 -9.81 4.59
N ALA A 78 -17.76 -10.06 4.91
CA ALA A 78 -18.33 -9.76 6.21
C ALA A 78 -17.97 -10.79 7.29
N GLU A 79 -17.77 -12.07 6.95
CA GLU A 79 -17.67 -13.19 7.92
C GLU A 79 -16.36 -13.99 7.92
N THR A 80 -15.48 -13.90 6.91
CA THR A 80 -14.22 -14.66 6.90
C THR A 80 -13.24 -14.22 7.99
N ASP A 81 -12.57 -15.20 8.61
CA ASP A 81 -11.44 -14.99 9.53
C ASP A 81 -10.09 -15.27 8.86
N ASN A 82 -10.07 -15.64 7.58
CA ASN A 82 -8.84 -15.90 6.85
C ASN A 82 -8.34 -14.62 6.15
N ALA A 83 -7.29 -14.02 6.71
CA ALA A 83 -6.72 -12.77 6.20
C ALA A 83 -6.09 -12.89 4.81
N CYS A 84 -5.54 -14.06 4.45
CA CYS A 84 -4.93 -14.27 3.13
C CYS A 84 -6.00 -14.28 2.03
N SER A 85 -7.02 -15.14 2.15
CA SER A 85 -8.09 -15.21 1.16
C SER A 85 -8.93 -13.92 1.13
N PHE A 86 -9.07 -13.21 2.25
CA PHE A 86 -9.65 -11.86 2.27
C PHE A 86 -8.88 -10.89 1.36
N ARG A 87 -7.55 -10.86 1.51
CA ARG A 87 -6.70 -9.95 0.73
C ARG A 87 -6.71 -10.31 -0.75
N ASP A 88 -6.62 -11.59 -1.08
CA ASP A 88 -6.61 -12.07 -2.46
C ASP A 88 -7.97 -11.87 -3.13
N ALA A 89 -9.07 -12.09 -2.42
CA ALA A 89 -10.39 -11.72 -2.89
C ALA A 89 -10.52 -10.22 -3.16
N ALA A 90 -10.01 -9.36 -2.27
CA ALA A 90 -10.00 -7.92 -2.48
C ALA A 90 -9.21 -7.54 -3.73
N ASN A 91 -8.05 -8.19 -3.97
CA ASN A 91 -7.27 -8.02 -5.19
C ASN A 91 -8.08 -8.38 -6.45
N THR A 92 -8.76 -9.53 -6.45
CA THR A 92 -9.60 -9.96 -7.57
C THR A 92 -10.73 -8.97 -7.84
N VAL A 93 -11.41 -8.50 -6.80
CA VAL A 93 -12.43 -7.45 -6.95
C VAL A 93 -11.80 -6.20 -7.55
N ILE A 94 -10.72 -5.67 -6.97
CA ILE A 94 -10.08 -4.43 -7.44
C ILE A 94 -9.67 -4.51 -8.93
N SER A 95 -9.22 -5.68 -9.38
CA SER A 95 -8.77 -5.90 -10.76
C SER A 95 -9.94 -6.07 -11.75
N SER A 96 -11.07 -6.64 -11.33
CA SER A 96 -12.24 -6.87 -12.21
C SER A 96 -13.16 -5.63 -12.26
N SER A 97 -13.22 -4.96 -13.42
CA SER A 97 -14.10 -3.79 -13.60
C SER A 97 -15.59 -4.14 -13.47
N SER A 98 -16.01 -5.25 -14.09
CA SER A 98 -17.40 -5.72 -14.05
C SER A 98 -17.83 -6.07 -12.63
N LEU A 99 -16.98 -6.77 -11.87
CA LEU A 99 -17.29 -7.12 -10.48
C LEU A 99 -17.36 -5.87 -9.59
N ARG A 100 -16.41 -4.93 -9.73
CA ARG A 100 -16.45 -3.66 -8.98
C ARG A 100 -17.75 -2.91 -9.18
N GLU A 101 -18.18 -2.72 -10.42
CA GLU A 101 -19.40 -1.95 -10.72
C GLU A 101 -20.65 -2.56 -10.04
N ARG A 102 -20.70 -3.89 -9.90
CA ARG A 102 -21.84 -4.59 -9.29
C ARG A 102 -21.83 -4.58 -7.76
N ILE A 103 -20.66 -4.67 -7.13
CA ILE A 103 -20.59 -4.91 -5.67
C ILE A 103 -20.03 -3.74 -4.85
N SER A 104 -19.32 -2.78 -5.45
CA SER A 104 -18.52 -1.79 -4.69
C SER A 104 -19.32 -1.02 -3.64
N ALA A 105 -20.56 -0.64 -3.90
CA ALA A 105 -21.39 0.08 -2.93
C ALA A 105 -21.71 -0.77 -1.68
N ARG A 106 -21.99 -2.07 -1.86
CA ARG A 106 -22.25 -3.01 -0.75
C ARG A 106 -20.95 -3.43 -0.07
N LEU A 107 -19.91 -3.66 -0.86
CA LEU A 107 -18.58 -4.02 -0.38
C LEU A 107 -17.99 -2.91 0.49
N THR A 108 -18.13 -1.65 0.10
CA THR A 108 -17.67 -0.49 0.89
C THR A 108 -18.21 -0.57 2.32
N LYS A 109 -19.51 -0.80 2.48
CA LYS A 109 -20.12 -0.91 3.82
C LYS A 109 -19.56 -2.09 4.62
N ALA A 110 -19.38 -3.24 3.98
CA ALA A 110 -18.80 -4.41 4.64
C ALA A 110 -17.35 -4.15 5.08
N LEU A 111 -16.54 -3.50 4.24
CA LEU A 111 -15.17 -3.13 4.57
C LEU A 111 -15.12 -2.06 5.67
N GLU A 112 -15.97 -1.04 5.64
CA GLU A 112 -16.05 -0.03 6.71
C GLU A 112 -16.36 -0.69 8.07
N LEU A 113 -17.32 -1.61 8.12
CA LEU A 113 -17.62 -2.38 9.33
C LEU A 113 -16.45 -3.25 9.79
N ARG A 114 -15.70 -3.85 8.86
CA ARG A 114 -14.47 -4.59 9.18
C ARG A 114 -13.39 -3.70 9.77
N VAL A 115 -13.25 -2.47 9.27
CA VAL A 115 -12.30 -1.52 9.86
C VAL A 115 -12.74 -1.10 11.27
N GLU A 116 -14.03 -0.95 11.53
CA GLU A 116 -14.55 -0.59 12.85
C GLU A 116 -14.42 -1.72 13.88
N ASN A 117 -14.52 -2.99 13.44
CA ASN A 117 -14.39 -4.14 14.33
C ASN A 117 -12.92 -4.54 14.57
N ARG A 118 -12.33 -4.02 15.66
CA ARG A 118 -10.90 -4.18 16.02
C ARG A 118 -10.72 -4.79 17.41
N SER A 119 -11.47 -5.84 17.72
CA SER A 119 -11.53 -6.39 19.10
C SER A 119 -10.43 -7.42 19.37
N GLU A 120 -9.95 -8.12 18.34
CA GLU A 120 -9.03 -9.25 18.44
C GLU A 120 -7.87 -9.12 17.43
N PRO A 121 -6.69 -9.74 17.66
CA PRO A 121 -5.54 -9.61 16.77
C PRO A 121 -5.82 -9.96 15.30
N MET A 122 -6.59 -11.02 15.04
CA MET A 122 -6.99 -11.38 13.67
C MET A 122 -7.88 -10.32 13.02
N GLN A 123 -8.79 -9.71 13.81
CA GLN A 123 -9.66 -8.64 13.35
C GLN A 123 -8.86 -7.38 13.04
N ASN A 124 -7.78 -7.10 13.78
CA ASN A 124 -6.87 -5.98 13.48
C ASN A 124 -6.18 -6.14 12.12
N LEU A 125 -5.73 -7.35 11.79
CA LEU A 125 -5.16 -7.63 10.47
C LEU A 125 -6.21 -7.52 9.34
N LEU A 126 -7.41 -8.05 9.57
CA LEU A 126 -8.52 -7.94 8.62
C LEU A 126 -8.97 -6.48 8.44
N ALA A 127 -8.99 -5.68 9.51
CA ALA A 127 -9.25 -4.25 9.46
C ALA A 127 -8.18 -3.51 8.63
N ALA A 128 -6.90 -3.88 8.76
CA ALA A 128 -5.82 -3.31 7.97
C ALA A 128 -6.02 -3.59 6.47
N TYR A 129 -6.36 -4.83 6.11
CA TYR A 129 -6.66 -5.20 4.72
C TYR A 129 -7.96 -4.59 4.21
N ALA A 130 -8.96 -4.42 5.07
CA ALA A 130 -10.20 -3.73 4.71
C ALA A 130 -9.95 -2.25 4.39
N LEU A 131 -9.11 -1.57 5.19
CA LEU A 131 -8.69 -0.20 4.93
C LEU A 131 -7.87 -0.09 3.64
N GLU A 132 -6.97 -1.05 3.39
CA GLU A 132 -6.22 -1.14 2.12
C GLU A 132 -7.18 -1.28 0.93
N ALA A 133 -8.18 -2.17 1.02
CA ALA A 133 -9.16 -2.38 -0.02
C ALA A 133 -10.02 -1.13 -0.27
N LEU A 134 -10.48 -0.44 0.77
CA LEU A 134 -11.20 0.83 0.65
C LEU A 134 -10.35 1.90 -0.05
N PHE A 135 -9.09 2.05 0.37
CA PHE A 135 -8.16 2.98 -0.26
C PHE A 135 -8.02 2.67 -1.76
N ARG A 136 -7.70 1.43 -2.10
CA ARG A 136 -7.48 1.01 -3.50
C ARG A 136 -8.75 1.08 -4.35
N LEU A 137 -9.92 0.76 -3.80
CA LEU A 137 -11.19 0.95 -4.51
C LEU A 137 -11.46 2.43 -4.80
N ALA A 138 -11.19 3.32 -3.84
CA ALA A 138 -11.35 4.76 -4.02
C ALA A 138 -10.41 5.32 -5.08
N LEU A 139 -9.17 4.80 -5.15
CA LEU A 139 -8.22 5.12 -6.22
C LEU A 139 -8.76 4.76 -7.62
N THR A 140 -9.66 3.79 -7.73
CA THR A 140 -10.28 3.44 -9.01
C THR A 140 -11.46 4.34 -9.41
N GLY A 141 -11.92 5.21 -8.52
CA GLY A 141 -13.07 6.10 -8.75
C GLY A 141 -14.45 5.43 -8.62
N VAL A 142 -14.52 4.11 -8.38
CA VAL A 142 -15.79 3.39 -8.22
C VAL A 142 -16.45 3.64 -6.85
N ILE A 143 -15.67 4.13 -5.87
CA ILE A 143 -16.18 4.61 -4.58
C ILE A 143 -15.60 5.99 -4.28
N SER A 144 -16.26 6.72 -3.38
CA SER A 144 -15.81 8.05 -2.97
C SER A 144 -14.53 7.98 -2.14
N LYS A 145 -13.55 8.84 -2.46
CA LYS A 145 -12.34 9.05 -1.64
C LYS A 145 -12.63 9.41 -0.18
N PHE A 146 -13.82 10.00 0.08
CA PHE A 146 -14.21 10.40 1.42
C PHE A 146 -14.45 9.21 2.38
N SER A 147 -14.70 8.00 1.87
CA SER A 147 -14.88 6.81 2.72
C SER A 147 -13.58 6.43 3.45
N PRO A 148 -12.47 6.08 2.77
CA PRO A 148 -11.20 5.82 3.45
C PRO A 148 -10.64 7.06 4.16
N LEU A 149 -10.79 8.28 3.59
CA LEU A 149 -10.32 9.51 4.22
C LEU A 149 -10.95 9.75 5.59
N ARG A 150 -12.26 9.57 5.71
CA ARG A 150 -12.96 9.73 7.00
C ARG A 150 -12.38 8.81 8.06
N ILE A 151 -12.13 7.56 7.70
CA ILE A 151 -11.57 6.57 8.62
C ILE A 151 -10.16 7.01 9.05
N MET A 152 -9.28 7.31 8.10
CA MET A 152 -7.90 7.73 8.37
C MET A 152 -7.85 9.02 9.23
N ALA A 153 -8.68 10.02 8.89
CA ALA A 153 -8.77 11.26 9.65
C ALA A 153 -9.25 11.02 11.10
N SER A 154 -10.07 9.99 11.33
CA SER A 154 -10.62 9.66 12.64
C SER A 154 -9.74 8.77 13.52
N LEU A 155 -8.56 8.35 13.03
CA LEU A 155 -7.65 7.51 13.82
C LEU A 155 -7.08 8.29 15.02
N ASP A 156 -7.15 7.66 16.18
CA ASP A 156 -6.58 8.10 17.44
C ASP A 156 -5.15 7.56 17.63
N SER A 157 -4.54 7.86 18.77
CA SER A 157 -3.14 7.53 19.09
C SER A 157 -2.94 6.14 19.72
N ASP A 158 -4.01 5.37 19.92
CA ASP A 158 -3.96 4.03 20.54
C ASP A 158 -4.69 2.92 19.75
N PRO A 159 -4.60 2.87 18.40
CA PRO A 159 -5.00 1.67 17.69
C PRO A 159 -4.03 0.51 18.01
N ASP A 160 -4.51 -0.73 17.87
CA ASP A 160 -3.67 -1.92 17.90
C ASP A 160 -2.46 -1.77 16.97
N GLY A 161 -1.29 -2.23 17.43
CA GLY A 161 -0.02 -1.94 16.79
C GLY A 161 0.11 -2.39 15.33
N ILE A 162 -0.43 -3.55 14.97
CA ILE A 162 -0.35 -4.05 13.58
C ILE A 162 -1.23 -3.20 12.67
N PHE A 163 -2.45 -2.92 13.11
CA PHE A 163 -3.36 -2.05 12.38
C PHE A 163 -2.81 -0.62 12.27
N ALA A 164 -2.26 -0.08 13.36
CA ALA A 164 -1.71 1.26 13.45
C ALA A 164 -0.56 1.48 12.45
N ALA A 165 0.41 0.54 12.38
CA ALA A 165 1.51 0.61 11.44
C ALA A 165 1.01 0.58 9.98
N HIS A 166 0.08 -0.33 9.66
CA HIS A 166 -0.50 -0.43 8.32
C HIS A 166 -1.32 0.82 7.96
N ALA A 167 -2.07 1.37 8.91
CA ALA A 167 -2.86 2.58 8.74
C ALA A 167 -1.97 3.81 8.54
N ALA A 168 -0.82 3.90 9.22
CA ALA A 168 0.16 4.97 9.01
C ALA A 168 0.67 4.96 7.56
N LYS A 169 1.06 3.78 7.06
CA LYS A 169 1.46 3.60 5.66
C LYS A 169 0.40 4.06 4.67
N LEU A 170 -0.84 3.61 4.87
CA LEU A 170 -1.96 4.00 3.99
C LEU A 170 -2.31 5.48 4.10
N THR A 171 -2.13 6.09 5.27
CA THR A 171 -2.36 7.53 5.49
C THR A 171 -1.33 8.38 4.74
N GLY A 172 -0.05 7.99 4.77
CA GLY A 172 1.00 8.62 3.96
C GLY A 172 0.74 8.49 2.47
N ALA A 173 0.45 7.27 2.00
CA ALA A 173 -0.01 7.00 0.64
C ALA A 173 -1.19 7.87 0.21
N ALA A 174 -2.21 7.99 1.06
CA ALA A 174 -3.37 8.83 0.82
C ALA A 174 -3.03 10.32 0.74
N PHE A 175 -2.11 10.82 1.57
CA PHE A 175 -1.63 12.20 1.48
C PHE A 175 -0.98 12.49 0.13
N HIS A 176 -0.15 11.58 -0.37
CA HIS A 176 0.53 11.75 -1.65
C HIS A 176 -0.42 11.82 -2.85
N VAL A 177 -1.59 11.18 -2.75
CA VAL A 177 -2.61 11.20 -3.81
C VAL A 177 -3.60 12.36 -3.64
N TRP A 178 -4.08 12.60 -2.42
CA TRP A 178 -5.22 13.50 -2.17
C TRP A 178 -4.87 14.85 -1.54
N ARG A 179 -3.64 15.00 -1.02
CA ARG A 179 -3.12 16.25 -0.42
C ARG A 179 -3.99 16.83 0.70
N ASP A 180 -4.63 15.96 1.47
CA ASP A 180 -5.47 16.38 2.61
C ASP A 180 -4.59 16.61 3.85
N GLY A 181 -4.66 17.82 4.41
CA GLY A 181 -3.84 18.23 5.55
C GLY A 181 -4.17 17.50 6.85
N GLU A 182 -5.40 17.00 7.02
CA GLU A 182 -5.77 16.24 8.24
C GLU A 182 -5.00 14.93 8.34
N LEU A 183 -4.54 14.38 7.20
CA LEU A 183 -3.72 13.16 7.19
C LEU A 183 -2.34 13.39 7.83
N LEU A 184 -1.79 14.60 7.76
CA LEU A 184 -0.55 14.94 8.47
C LEU A 184 -0.77 14.92 9.98
N ALA A 185 -1.91 15.45 10.44
CA ALA A 185 -2.30 15.41 11.84
C ALA A 185 -2.56 13.97 12.32
N THR A 186 -3.18 13.13 11.49
CA THR A 186 -3.33 11.68 11.77
C THR A 186 -1.97 11.00 11.91
N LEU A 187 -1.05 11.21 10.97
CA LEU A 187 0.29 10.62 11.04
C LEU A 187 1.01 11.07 12.33
N ASP A 188 0.89 12.34 12.70
CA ASP A 188 1.46 12.85 13.94
C ASP A 188 0.86 12.18 15.20
N ARG A 189 -0.46 11.92 15.21
CA ARG A 189 -1.11 11.14 16.28
C ARG A 189 -0.59 9.71 16.35
N LEU A 190 -0.52 9.02 15.21
CA LEU A 190 -0.08 7.62 15.11
C LEU A 190 1.38 7.42 15.54
N ARG A 191 2.22 8.47 15.47
CA ARG A 191 3.59 8.42 15.99
C ARG A 191 3.69 8.17 17.49
N ASN A 192 2.61 8.34 18.24
CA ASN A 192 2.55 8.05 19.66
C ASN A 192 2.22 6.59 19.96
N THR A 193 1.87 5.79 18.95
CA THR A 193 1.70 4.34 19.06
C THR A 193 3.05 3.67 18.81
N THR A 194 3.57 2.92 19.79
CA THR A 194 4.93 2.34 19.75
C THR A 194 5.19 1.54 18.47
N GLU A 195 4.25 0.68 18.08
CA GLU A 195 4.36 -0.20 16.93
C GLU A 195 4.23 0.54 15.59
N ALA A 196 3.59 1.71 15.58
CA ALA A 196 3.43 2.53 14.38
C ALA A 196 4.43 3.68 14.29
N GLU A 197 5.19 3.97 15.35
CA GLU A 197 6.05 5.14 15.46
C GLU A 197 7.03 5.25 14.28
N GLY A 198 7.67 4.13 13.92
CA GLY A 198 8.63 4.07 12.82
C GLY A 198 7.98 4.37 11.46
N GLU A 199 6.87 3.69 11.15
CA GLU A 199 6.14 3.88 9.90
C GLU A 199 5.51 5.28 9.80
N ALA A 200 4.86 5.75 10.86
CA ALA A 200 4.21 7.05 10.90
C ALA A 200 5.24 8.20 10.82
N SER A 201 6.39 8.07 11.47
CA SER A 201 7.47 9.05 11.34
C SER A 201 8.06 9.04 9.93
N PHE A 202 8.20 7.87 9.31
CA PHE A 202 8.70 7.75 7.94
C PHE A 202 7.75 8.42 6.93
N GLU A 203 6.47 8.06 6.96
CA GLU A 203 5.45 8.59 6.06
C GLU A 203 5.23 10.09 6.25
N LEU A 204 5.22 10.58 7.50
CA LEU A 204 5.16 12.02 7.77
C LEU A 204 6.42 12.73 7.25
N GLY A 205 7.59 12.11 7.37
CA GLY A 205 8.83 12.61 6.79
C GLY A 205 8.77 12.74 5.27
N LEU A 206 8.22 11.74 4.58
CA LEU A 206 7.99 11.79 3.13
C LEU A 206 6.96 12.85 2.73
N ALA A 207 5.92 13.04 3.55
CA ALA A 207 4.94 14.09 3.33
C ALA A 207 5.58 15.49 3.40
N HIS A 208 6.40 15.76 4.42
CA HIS A 208 7.16 17.01 4.53
C HIS A 208 8.20 17.17 3.42
N LEU A 209 8.87 16.09 3.00
CA LEU A 209 9.75 16.13 1.83
C LEU A 209 8.98 16.56 0.57
N SER A 210 7.76 16.05 0.38
CA SER A 210 6.91 16.49 -0.72
C SER A 210 6.54 17.96 -0.62
N LEU A 211 6.20 18.45 0.58
CA LEU A 211 5.89 19.86 0.81
C LEU A 211 7.11 20.75 0.51
N ALA A 212 8.32 20.28 0.81
CA ALA A 212 9.56 20.96 0.45
C ALA A 212 9.75 21.04 -1.07
N LEU A 213 9.49 19.94 -1.79
CA LEU A 213 9.62 19.89 -3.25
C LEU A 213 8.58 20.77 -3.97
N ASP A 214 7.41 21.00 -3.36
CA ASP A 214 6.33 21.82 -3.90
C ASP A 214 6.36 23.28 -3.37
N ALA A 215 7.36 23.66 -2.56
CA ALA A 215 7.40 24.99 -1.93
C ALA A 215 7.89 26.10 -2.88
N GLU A 216 7.21 27.25 -2.84
CA GLU A 216 7.53 28.41 -3.69
C GLU A 216 8.66 29.31 -3.14
N SER A 217 9.04 29.14 -1.89
CA SER A 217 10.09 29.97 -1.24
C SER A 217 11.17 29.10 -0.63
N ILE A 218 12.41 29.56 -0.72
CA ILE A 218 13.57 28.84 -0.20
C ILE A 218 13.50 28.63 1.31
N ASP A 219 12.96 29.59 2.07
CA ASP A 219 12.80 29.46 3.51
C ASP A 219 11.85 28.31 3.86
N LYS A 220 10.75 28.17 3.10
CA LYS A 220 9.83 27.06 3.25
C LYS A 220 10.47 25.73 2.82
N VAL A 221 11.21 25.70 1.71
CA VAL A 221 11.97 24.50 1.30
C VAL A 221 12.87 24.02 2.44
N LEU A 222 13.67 24.91 3.03
CA LEU A 222 14.61 24.55 4.10
C LEU A 222 13.90 24.11 5.39
N LEU A 223 12.79 24.76 5.76
CA LEU A 223 11.97 24.39 6.91
C LEU A 223 11.39 22.97 6.77
N GLU A 224 10.81 22.69 5.61
CA GLU A 224 10.18 21.40 5.32
C GLU A 224 11.25 20.29 5.20
N LEU A 225 12.43 20.56 4.62
CA LEU A 225 13.55 19.63 4.60
C LEU A 225 14.09 19.31 6.01
N GLU A 226 14.19 20.30 6.91
CA GLU A 226 14.59 20.08 8.30
C GLU A 226 13.57 19.20 9.04
N THR A 227 12.29 19.47 8.82
CA THR A 227 11.19 18.69 9.43
C THR A 227 11.22 17.25 8.92
N ALA A 228 11.33 17.06 7.61
CA ALA A 228 11.48 15.75 6.99
C ALA A 228 12.69 14.99 7.54
N TYR A 229 13.86 15.66 7.64
CA TYR A 229 15.07 15.08 8.20
C TYR A 229 14.87 14.56 9.63
N THR A 230 14.30 15.38 10.51
CA THR A 230 14.04 15.02 11.91
C THR A 230 13.14 13.80 12.03
N LEU A 231 12.08 13.75 11.22
CA LEU A 231 11.11 12.65 11.20
C LEU A 231 11.72 11.36 10.66
N LEU A 232 12.46 11.43 9.55
CA LEU A 232 13.16 10.29 8.96
C LEU A 232 14.27 9.77 9.88
N LYS A 233 14.96 10.65 10.60
CA LYS A 233 15.91 10.26 11.66
C LYS A 233 15.22 9.51 12.79
N ARG A 234 14.02 9.93 13.20
CA ARG A 234 13.25 9.20 14.20
C ARG A 234 12.84 7.81 13.70
N ALA A 235 12.37 7.70 12.45
CA ALA A 235 12.06 6.41 11.84
C ALA A 235 13.27 5.45 11.86
N GLN A 236 14.48 5.95 11.56
CA GLN A 236 15.72 5.16 11.66
C GLN A 236 16.03 4.66 13.07
N HIS A 237 15.73 5.46 14.10
CA HIS A 237 16.00 5.06 15.49
C HIS A 237 15.02 4.01 16.00
N THR A 238 13.79 4.00 15.46
CA THR A 238 12.76 3.03 15.83
C THR A 238 12.93 1.71 15.07
N ASP A 239 13.43 1.75 13.83
CA ASP A 239 13.60 0.60 12.96
C ASP A 239 14.97 0.67 12.25
N ASP A 240 15.94 -0.09 12.77
CA ASP A 240 17.32 -0.12 12.30
C ASP A 240 17.45 -0.66 10.85
N ASP A 241 16.42 -1.35 10.33
CA ASP A 241 16.40 -1.89 8.98
C ASP A 241 15.92 -0.86 7.92
N ARG A 242 15.67 0.40 8.28
CA ARG A 242 15.22 1.48 7.37
C ARG A 242 16.35 2.10 6.57
N ALA A 243 16.93 1.31 5.67
CA ALA A 243 17.94 1.78 4.72
C ALA A 243 17.41 2.90 3.79
N ASP A 244 16.11 2.92 3.52
CA ASP A 244 15.44 3.99 2.76
C ASP A 244 15.36 5.31 3.51
N ALA A 245 14.92 5.30 4.77
CA ALA A 245 14.94 6.49 5.61
C ALA A 245 16.37 7.05 5.72
N THR A 246 17.37 6.15 5.81
CA THR A 246 18.79 6.50 5.80
C THR A 246 19.22 7.19 4.51
N ALA A 247 18.80 6.66 3.36
CA ALA A 247 19.09 7.26 2.06
C ALA A 247 18.47 8.67 1.94
N TYR A 248 17.21 8.85 2.34
CA TYR A 248 16.57 10.17 2.34
C TYR A 248 17.29 11.18 3.23
N CYS A 249 17.67 10.80 4.46
CA CYS A 249 18.42 11.70 5.35
C CYS A 249 19.74 12.17 4.73
N PHE A 250 20.51 11.26 4.12
CA PHE A 250 21.76 11.65 3.45
C PHE A 250 21.51 12.53 2.22
N ALA A 251 20.45 12.26 1.44
CA ALA A 251 20.07 13.13 0.33
C ALA A 251 19.71 14.55 0.79
N ILE A 252 18.96 14.68 1.89
CA ILE A 252 18.64 15.97 2.51
C ILE A 252 19.91 16.68 3.00
N ASP A 253 20.82 15.96 3.67
CA ASP A 253 22.11 16.52 4.11
C ASP A 253 22.94 17.04 2.93
N LEU A 254 22.90 16.36 1.78
CA LEU A 254 23.57 16.79 0.56
C LEU A 254 22.95 18.07 0.00
N VAL A 255 21.62 18.16 -0.10
CA VAL A 255 20.91 19.38 -0.54
C VAL A 255 21.27 20.56 0.36
N ARG A 256 21.16 20.39 1.67
CA ARG A 256 21.51 21.43 2.67
C ARG A 256 22.99 21.78 2.63
N GLY A 257 23.85 20.79 2.43
CA GLY A 257 25.28 20.92 2.29
C GLY A 257 25.67 21.77 1.07
N PHE A 258 25.07 21.49 -0.08
CA PHE A 258 25.25 22.32 -1.27
C PHE A 258 24.71 23.73 -1.05
N TRP A 259 23.54 23.90 -0.43
CA TRP A 259 22.97 25.21 -0.14
C TRP A 259 23.89 26.10 0.71
N ARG A 260 24.55 25.53 1.73
CA ARG A 260 25.49 26.25 2.60
C ARG A 260 26.93 26.35 2.07
N GLU A 261 27.16 25.97 0.81
CA GLU A 261 28.49 25.97 0.18
C GLU A 261 29.52 25.07 0.88
N ALA A 262 29.07 23.92 1.42
CA ALA A 262 29.97 22.96 2.05
C ALA A 262 31.02 22.45 1.05
N SER A 263 32.25 22.25 1.53
CA SER A 263 33.34 21.71 0.74
C SER A 263 33.11 20.23 0.39
N GLU A 264 33.82 19.74 -0.63
CA GLU A 264 33.77 18.32 -1.01
C GLU A 264 34.11 17.39 0.18
N LEU A 265 35.06 17.82 1.02
CA LEU A 265 35.47 17.06 2.20
C LEU A 265 34.33 16.93 3.22
N GLU A 266 33.52 17.98 3.38
CA GLU A 266 32.36 18.01 4.27
C GLU A 266 31.16 17.22 3.71
N LEU A 267 31.01 17.15 2.38
CA LEU A 267 29.94 16.40 1.72
C LEU A 267 30.25 14.91 1.58
N ARG A 268 31.53 14.53 1.63
CA ARG A 268 32.00 13.15 1.44
C ARG A 268 31.33 12.12 2.36
N PRO A 269 31.14 12.36 3.68
CA PRO A 269 30.44 11.43 4.54
C PRO A 269 29.00 11.18 4.09
N SER A 270 28.27 12.23 3.68
CA SER A 270 26.89 12.10 3.21
C SER A 270 26.80 11.37 1.86
N LEU A 271 27.76 11.59 0.95
CA LEU A 271 27.86 10.83 -0.31
C LEU A 271 28.09 9.33 -0.07
N GLN A 272 29.03 9.01 0.81
CA GLN A 272 29.35 7.62 1.17
C GLN A 272 28.17 6.95 1.89
N GLY A 273 27.53 7.69 2.81
CA GLY A 273 26.34 7.28 3.52
C GLY A 273 25.18 6.98 2.58
N LEU A 274 24.88 7.88 1.64
CA LEU A 274 23.85 7.69 0.62
C LEU A 274 24.13 6.45 -0.23
N THR A 275 25.36 6.30 -0.72
CA THR A 275 25.77 5.16 -1.56
C THR A 275 25.59 3.82 -0.82
N LYS A 276 25.99 3.79 0.46
CA LYS A 276 25.84 2.60 1.30
C LYS A 276 24.36 2.29 1.55
N ALA A 277 23.56 3.29 1.93
CA ALA A 277 22.14 3.13 2.21
C ALA A 277 21.35 2.62 1.00
N VAL A 278 21.60 3.17 -0.20
CA VAL A 278 20.99 2.68 -1.45
C VAL A 278 21.38 1.22 -1.74
N SER A 279 22.64 0.85 -1.47
CA SER A 279 23.12 -0.53 -1.64
C SER A 279 22.51 -1.50 -0.60
N ASP A 280 22.33 -1.04 0.64
CA ASP A 280 21.67 -1.80 1.72
C ASP A 280 20.19 -2.04 1.36
N ARG A 281 19.47 -1.01 0.91
CA ARG A 281 18.09 -1.13 0.43
C ARG A 281 17.94 -2.15 -0.71
N ALA A 282 18.78 -2.05 -1.75
CA ALA A 282 18.75 -2.99 -2.87
C ALA A 282 19.03 -4.44 -2.41
N ARG A 283 19.90 -4.63 -1.42
CA ARG A 283 20.16 -5.95 -0.84
C ARG A 283 18.98 -6.49 -0.03
N GLN A 284 18.27 -5.64 0.71
CA GLN A 284 17.07 -6.04 1.45
C GLN A 284 15.96 -6.48 0.47
N LEU A 285 15.69 -5.70 -0.57
CA LEU A 285 14.66 -6.04 -1.57
C LEU A 285 14.94 -7.36 -2.28
N ASN A 286 16.21 -7.68 -2.58
CA ASN A 286 16.58 -8.95 -3.20
C ASN A 286 16.54 -10.18 -2.26
N ARG A 287 16.44 -9.98 -0.94
CA ARG A 287 16.38 -11.08 0.05
C ARG A 287 14.98 -11.61 0.29
N TYR A 288 13.94 -10.80 0.05
CA TYR A 288 12.56 -11.19 0.23
C TYR A 288 11.94 -11.49 -1.15
N GLN A 289 11.46 -12.71 -1.37
CA GLN A 289 10.52 -12.98 -2.47
C GLN A 289 9.23 -12.24 -2.13
N LEU A 290 9.05 -11.08 -2.74
CA LEU A 290 7.88 -10.24 -2.58
C LEU A 290 6.71 -10.83 -3.40
N PRO A 291 5.45 -10.77 -2.92
CA PRO A 291 4.28 -11.14 -3.72
C PRO A 291 4.25 -10.39 -5.06
N ASP A 292 3.66 -10.94 -6.12
CA ASP A 292 3.73 -10.41 -7.51
C ASP A 292 3.27 -8.95 -7.69
N TRP A 293 2.43 -8.41 -6.80
CA TRP A 293 2.03 -6.98 -6.83
C TRP A 293 3.01 -6.06 -6.05
N LEU A 294 3.89 -6.65 -5.26
CA LEU A 294 5.10 -6.09 -4.63
C LEU A 294 6.39 -6.48 -5.37
N GLU A 295 6.33 -7.34 -6.42
CA GLU A 295 7.49 -7.79 -7.17
C GLU A 295 8.30 -6.59 -7.66
N THR A 296 9.61 -6.76 -7.60
CA THR A 296 10.64 -5.73 -7.62
C THR A 296 10.44 -4.73 -8.76
N ARG A 297 9.96 -3.55 -8.36
CA ARG A 297 10.08 -2.29 -9.11
C ARG A 297 11.55 -1.93 -9.28
N SER A 298 12.25 -2.66 -10.14
CA SER A 298 13.65 -2.41 -10.52
C SER A 298 13.85 -0.99 -11.06
N ASP A 299 12.79 -0.36 -11.57
CA ASP A 299 12.73 1.05 -11.96
C ASP A 299 12.94 2.03 -10.79
N ARG A 300 12.51 1.69 -9.57
CA ARG A 300 12.74 2.51 -8.35
C ARG A 300 14.21 2.47 -7.92
N ASP A 301 14.82 1.29 -7.88
CA ASP A 301 16.24 1.14 -7.54
C ASP A 301 17.14 1.84 -8.56
N ILE A 302 16.74 1.83 -9.85
CA ILE A 302 17.40 2.62 -10.90
C ILE A 302 17.35 4.12 -10.58
N GLN A 303 16.24 4.66 -10.08
CA GLN A 303 16.19 6.09 -9.72
C GLN A 303 17.09 6.40 -8.54
N TRP A 304 17.14 5.54 -7.52
CA TRP A 304 18.06 5.69 -6.39
C TRP A 304 19.53 5.65 -6.84
N ALA A 305 19.90 4.74 -7.75
CA ALA A 305 21.24 4.68 -8.32
C ALA A 305 21.58 5.94 -9.14
N ARG A 306 20.61 6.48 -9.89
CA ARG A 306 20.77 7.74 -10.63
C ARG A 306 21.00 8.93 -9.69
N LEU A 307 20.27 9.00 -8.57
CA LEU A 307 20.48 10.02 -7.55
C LEU A 307 21.93 9.97 -6.99
N VAL A 308 22.43 8.77 -6.67
CA VAL A 308 23.82 8.60 -6.21
C VAL A 308 24.82 9.13 -7.25
N ILE A 309 24.69 8.72 -8.51
CA ILE A 309 25.58 9.14 -9.60
C ILE A 309 25.51 10.66 -9.82
N ALA A 310 24.30 11.23 -9.84
CA ALA A 310 24.10 12.66 -10.05
C ALA A 310 24.72 13.48 -8.92
N THR A 311 24.56 13.04 -7.66
CA THR A 311 25.10 13.74 -6.51
C THR A 311 26.62 13.66 -6.44
N GLN A 312 27.21 12.50 -6.77
CA GLN A 312 28.66 12.36 -6.88
C GLN A 312 29.24 13.30 -7.95
N ARG A 313 28.59 13.39 -9.12
CA ARG A 313 29.00 14.33 -10.17
C ARG A 313 28.89 15.78 -9.70
N ALA A 314 27.77 16.15 -9.07
CA ALA A 314 27.56 17.49 -8.55
C ALA A 314 28.63 17.89 -7.50
N ALA A 315 29.04 16.97 -6.64
CA ALA A 315 30.09 17.20 -5.64
C ALA A 315 31.48 17.39 -6.27
N SER A 316 31.79 16.65 -7.34
CA SER A 316 33.06 16.76 -8.07
C SER A 316 33.17 17.99 -8.98
N ASP A 317 32.05 18.63 -9.33
CA ASP A 317 32.03 19.77 -10.25
C ASP A 317 32.22 21.09 -9.50
N LEU A 318 33.45 21.56 -9.38
CA LEU A 318 33.79 22.81 -8.69
C LEU A 318 33.40 24.08 -9.47
N GLN A 319 33.01 23.98 -10.76
CA GLN A 319 32.78 25.15 -11.61
C GLN A 319 31.36 25.69 -11.52
N LYS A 320 30.40 24.89 -11.04
CA LYS A 320 29.01 25.33 -10.89
C LYS A 320 28.78 26.06 -9.56
N PRO A 321 27.95 27.11 -9.55
CA PRO A 321 27.37 27.66 -8.33
C PRO A 321 26.75 26.56 -7.46
N SER A 322 26.97 26.67 -6.15
CA SER A 322 26.49 25.77 -5.10
C SER A 322 24.98 25.53 -5.13
N TRP A 323 24.20 26.59 -5.36
CA TRP A 323 22.74 26.52 -5.46
C TRP A 323 22.25 25.69 -6.66
N LEU A 324 22.96 25.70 -7.81
CA LEU A 324 22.63 24.87 -8.97
C LEU A 324 22.87 23.38 -8.70
N LYS A 325 23.83 23.05 -7.83
CA LYS A 325 24.08 21.67 -7.39
C LYS A 325 22.96 21.19 -6.46
N ALA A 326 22.55 22.03 -5.51
CA ALA A 326 21.41 21.76 -4.63
C ALA A 326 20.13 21.51 -5.44
N TRP A 327 19.87 22.38 -6.43
CA TRP A 327 18.73 22.22 -7.35
C TRP A 327 18.79 20.89 -8.13
N SER A 328 19.93 20.54 -8.71
CA SER A 328 20.08 19.28 -9.45
C SER A 328 19.86 18.04 -8.57
N VAL A 329 20.27 18.07 -7.30
CA VAL A 329 19.99 16.98 -6.35
C VAL A 329 18.51 16.94 -6.00
N MET A 330 17.86 18.10 -5.80
CA MET A 330 16.42 18.20 -5.56
C MET A 330 15.58 17.66 -6.73
N GLU A 331 15.98 17.92 -7.98
CA GLU A 331 15.34 17.33 -9.17
C GLU A 331 15.45 15.80 -9.20
N GLN A 332 16.61 15.24 -8.82
CA GLN A 332 16.76 13.78 -8.76
C GLN A 332 16.01 13.18 -7.58
N LEU A 333 15.98 13.89 -6.44
CA LEU A 333 15.20 13.49 -5.27
C LEU A 333 13.71 13.50 -5.56
N LEU A 334 13.24 14.46 -6.36
CA LEU A 334 11.89 14.51 -6.90
C LEU A 334 11.56 13.25 -7.72
N ILE A 335 12.44 12.87 -8.65
CA ILE A 335 12.25 11.66 -9.49
C ILE A 335 12.21 10.40 -8.61
N VAL A 336 13.08 10.29 -7.62
CA VAL A 336 13.09 9.18 -6.65
C VAL A 336 11.78 9.14 -5.86
N TYR A 337 11.39 10.28 -5.29
CA TYR A 337 10.17 10.41 -4.52
C TYR A 337 8.92 10.08 -5.35
N ASP A 338 8.82 10.55 -6.59
CA ASP A 338 7.69 10.25 -7.47
C ASP A 338 7.67 8.75 -7.84
N ALA A 339 8.83 8.13 -8.04
CA ALA A 339 8.93 6.69 -8.27
C ALA A 339 8.47 5.89 -7.04
N ASP A 340 8.88 6.29 -5.83
CA ASP A 340 8.48 5.67 -4.56
C ASP A 340 7.00 5.90 -4.24
N SER A 341 6.44 7.07 -4.58
CA SER A 341 5.06 7.46 -4.28
C SER A 341 4.05 7.00 -5.35
N SER A 342 4.50 6.62 -6.55
CA SER A 342 3.61 6.12 -7.60
C SER A 342 3.02 4.75 -7.25
N PHE A 343 1.73 4.54 -7.53
CA PHE A 343 1.06 3.23 -7.40
C PHE A 343 0.82 2.62 -8.79
N GLN A 344 1.47 1.49 -9.10
CA GLN A 344 1.02 0.68 -10.24
C GLN A 344 -0.08 -0.27 -9.77
N THR A 345 -1.31 0.11 -10.08
CA THR A 345 -2.42 -0.83 -10.31
C THR A 345 -2.26 -1.40 -11.72
N GLN A 346 -2.45 -2.72 -11.92
CA GLN A 346 -2.48 -3.29 -13.27
C GLN A 346 -3.50 -2.52 -14.15
N GLY A 347 -3.06 -2.04 -15.33
CA GLY A 347 -3.89 -1.27 -16.28
C GLY A 347 -3.77 0.26 -16.19
N GLY A 348 -4.70 0.99 -16.84
CA GLY A 348 -4.66 2.45 -17.04
C GLY A 348 -4.76 3.31 -15.76
N LEU A 349 -5.06 2.69 -14.62
CA LEU A 349 -5.15 3.32 -13.32
C LEU A 349 -3.80 3.85 -12.82
N GLY A 350 -2.66 3.24 -13.20
CA GLY A 350 -1.33 3.73 -12.81
C GLY A 350 -0.99 5.14 -13.35
N ARG A 351 -1.68 5.59 -14.41
CA ARG A 351 -1.55 6.98 -14.92
C ARG A 351 -2.36 8.00 -14.12
N LEU A 352 -3.39 7.56 -13.38
CA LEU A 352 -4.20 8.41 -12.51
C LEU A 352 -3.61 8.58 -11.10
N LEU A 353 -2.63 7.73 -10.75
CA LEU A 353 -2.02 7.64 -9.42
C LEU A 353 -0.61 8.23 -9.35
N GLN A 354 -0.23 9.00 -10.37
CA GLN A 354 0.92 9.90 -10.23
C GLN A 354 0.55 11.00 -9.23
N PRO A 355 1.49 11.44 -8.37
CA PRO A 355 1.27 12.60 -7.52
C PRO A 355 0.74 13.74 -8.38
N ASN A 356 -0.44 14.26 -8.06
CA ASN A 356 -1.07 15.30 -8.86
C ASN A 356 -0.36 16.64 -8.57
N ARG A 357 0.78 16.86 -9.22
CA ARG A 357 1.43 18.16 -9.28
C ARG A 357 0.76 18.91 -10.41
N SER A 358 0.01 19.94 -10.07
CA SER A 358 -0.59 20.84 -11.05
C SER A 358 0.53 21.29 -12.01
N GLN A 359 0.28 21.16 -13.32
CA GLN A 359 1.18 21.62 -14.36
C GLN A 359 1.45 23.11 -14.16
N PHE A 360 2.64 23.44 -13.67
CA PHE A 360 3.21 24.77 -13.80
C PHE A 360 4.45 24.63 -14.68
N CYS A 361 4.27 25.00 -15.94
CA CYS A 361 5.35 25.36 -16.86
C CYS A 361 6.11 26.58 -16.38
#